data_AF-A0A933UGJ6-F1
#
_entry.id   AF-A0A933UGJ6-F1
#
_cell.length_a   1.000
_cell.length_b   1.000
_cell.length_c   1.000
_cell.angle_alpha   90.00
_cell.angle_beta   90.00
_cell.angle_gamma   90.00
#
_symmetry.space_group_name_H-M   'P 1'
#
loop_
_entity.id
_entity.type
_entity.pdbx_description
1 polymer ?
#
loop_
_entity_poly.entity_id
_entity_poly.type
_entity_poly.pdbx_seq_one_letter_code
_entity_poly.pdbx_strand_id
1 'polypeptide(L)'
;MVNFESTALWVWVFGILFVLGAGFTIFSRWCYNSPAAPVEKVNKLRLGMHMADVRRLLGDPVRERAYEDLPEWQFGHRLKNFVLIVRFNEDGHVREFYHFRPGDPGKPVGN
;
A
#
# COMPACT_ATOMS: atom_id res chain seq x y z
N MET A 1 36.58 -38.81 16.16
CA MET A 1 35.41 -38.64 17.06
C MET A 1 34.69 -37.39 16.62
N VAL A 2 33.46 -37.51 16.11
CA VAL A 2 32.62 -36.34 15.78
C VAL A 2 32.07 -35.83 17.12
N ASN A 3 32.36 -34.57 17.46
CA ASN A 3 31.89 -33.97 18.71
C ASN A 3 30.36 -33.83 18.65
N PHE A 4 29.65 -34.82 19.20
CA PHE A 4 28.19 -34.91 19.24
C PHE A 4 27.54 -33.65 19.84
N GLU A 5 28.21 -32.99 20.79
CA GLU A 5 27.76 -31.73 21.37
C GLU A 5 27.75 -30.58 20.35
N SER A 6 28.72 -30.54 19.44
CA SER A 6 28.79 -29.51 18.40
C SER A 6 27.67 -29.71 17.38
N THR A 7 27.40 -30.97 16.99
CA THR A 7 26.31 -31.29 16.05
C THR A 7 24.94 -30.95 16.63
N ALA A 8 24.69 -31.23 17.91
CA ALA A 8 23.44 -30.90 18.58
C ALA A 8 23.19 -29.38 18.64
N LEU A 9 24.24 -28.60 18.90
CA LEU A 9 24.18 -27.14 18.93
C LEU A 9 23.84 -26.57 17.55
N TRP A 10 24.45 -27.10 16.49
CA TRP A 10 24.13 -26.69 15.12
C TRP A 10 22.68 -26.99 14.73
N VAL A 11 22.15 -28.16 15.09
CA VAL A 11 20.73 -28.51 14.82
C VAL A 11 19.77 -27.52 15.48
N TRP A 12 20.05 -27.10 16.72
CA TRP A 12 19.26 -26.08 17.43
C TRP A 12 19.33 -24.72 16.75
N VAL A 13 20.53 -24.28 16.36
CA VAL A 13 20.73 -23.01 15.64
C VAL A 13 19.98 -23.01 14.30
N PHE A 14 20.07 -24.09 13.53
CA PHE A 14 19.34 -24.22 12.26
C PHE A 14 17.82 -24.28 12.49
N GLY A 15 17.35 -24.95 13.53
CA GLY A 15 15.93 -24.99 13.90
C GLY A 15 15.38 -23.60 14.19
N ILE A 16 16.09 -22.80 15.00
CA ILE A 16 15.69 -21.42 15.31
C ILE A 16 15.70 -20.55 14.04
N LEU A 17 16.76 -20.64 13.23
CA LEU A 17 16.84 -19.88 11.97
C LEU A 17 15.71 -20.24 10.99
N PHE A 18 15.34 -21.52 10.91
CA PHE A 18 14.24 -21.96 10.07
C PHE A 18 12.89 -21.42 10.56
N VAL A 19 12.62 -21.47 11.86
CA VAL A 19 11.39 -20.91 12.46
C VAL A 19 11.33 -19.40 12.27
N LEU A 20 12.43 -18.68 12.47
CA LEU A 20 12.50 -17.23 12.25
C LEU A 20 12.31 -16.87 10.77
N GLY A 21 12.94 -17.60 9.85
CA GLY A 21 12.78 -17.40 8.41
C GLY A 21 11.35 -17.68 7.93
N ALA A 22 10.75 -18.78 8.41
CA ALA A 22 9.36 -19.13 8.09
C ALA A 22 8.37 -18.10 8.66
N GLY A 23 8.57 -17.67 9.92
CA GLY A 23 7.77 -16.61 10.55
C GLY A 23 7.88 -15.29 9.79
N PHE A 24 9.10 -14.90 9.38
CA PHE A 24 9.33 -13.70 8.57
C PHE A 24 8.68 -13.79 7.18
N THR A 25 8.68 -14.97 6.55
CA THR A 25 8.04 -15.19 5.25
C THR A 25 6.51 -15.07 5.35
N ILE A 26 5.90 -15.60 6.41
CA ILE A 26 4.46 -15.45 6.65
C ILE A 26 4.11 -13.99 6.97
N PHE A 27 4.91 -13.34 7.83
CA PHE A 27 4.72 -11.94 8.19
C PHE A 27 4.82 -11.01 6.97
N SER A 28 5.85 -11.17 6.15
CA SER A 28 6.01 -10.39 4.92
C SER A 28 4.87 -10.62 3.93
N ARG A 29 4.41 -11.87 3.78
CA ARG A 29 3.24 -12.20 2.95
C ARG A 29 1.95 -11.56 3.48
N TRP A 30 1.78 -11.48 4.79
CA TRP A 30 0.66 -10.79 5.43
C TRP A 30 0.70 -9.27 5.21
N CYS A 31 1.87 -8.64 5.39
CA CYS A 31 2.07 -7.22 5.06
C CYS A 31 1.83 -6.93 3.57
N TYR A 32 2.19 -7.86 2.68
CA TYR A 32 1.94 -7.72 1.24
C TYR A 32 0.46 -7.88 0.89
N ASN A 33 -0.31 -8.65 1.65
CA ASN A 33 -1.74 -8.85 1.39
C ASN A 33 -2.64 -7.76 2.02
N SER A 34 -2.13 -6.95 2.96
CA SER A 34 -2.92 -5.86 3.58
C SER A 34 -3.14 -4.69 2.60
N PRO A 35 -4.37 -4.42 2.14
CA PRO A 35 -4.60 -3.58 0.97
C PRO A 35 -4.35 -2.09 1.27
N ALA A 36 -3.40 -1.47 0.56
CA ALA A 36 -3.22 -0.01 0.56
C ALA A 36 -4.36 0.71 -0.16
N ALA A 37 -4.88 0.06 -1.19
CA ALA A 37 -6.16 0.21 -1.83
C ALA A 37 -6.18 -0.97 -2.83
N PRO A 38 -7.18 -1.88 -2.81
CA PRO A 38 -7.25 -2.94 -3.81
C PRO A 38 -7.28 -2.28 -5.20
N VAL A 39 -6.47 -2.77 -6.15
CA VAL A 39 -6.43 -2.24 -7.53
C VAL A 39 -7.84 -2.20 -8.15
N GLU A 40 -8.68 -3.17 -7.78
CA GLU A 40 -10.10 -3.21 -8.14
C GLU A 40 -10.92 -2.01 -7.70
N LYS A 41 -10.59 -1.41 -6.53
CA LYS A 41 -11.26 -0.20 -6.05
C LYS A 41 -10.74 1.03 -6.78
N VAL A 42 -9.44 1.10 -7.07
CA VAL A 42 -8.86 2.19 -7.86
C VAL A 42 -9.44 2.21 -9.28
N ASN A 43 -9.63 1.04 -9.90
CA ASN A 43 -10.26 0.92 -11.22
C ASN A 43 -11.74 1.35 -11.25
N LYS A 44 -12.41 1.45 -10.09
CA LYS A 44 -13.78 1.95 -9.98
C LYS A 44 -13.85 3.46 -9.80
N LEU A 45 -12.73 4.13 -9.55
CA LEU A 45 -12.67 5.58 -9.47
C LEU A 45 -12.95 6.17 -10.86
N ARG A 46 -13.85 7.15 -10.92
CA ARG A 46 -14.19 7.86 -12.15
C ARG A 46 -14.10 9.36 -11.92
N LEU A 47 -13.75 10.08 -12.97
CA LEU A 47 -13.85 11.54 -12.99
C LEU A 47 -15.31 11.96 -12.73
N GLY A 48 -15.49 13.04 -11.97
CA GLY A 48 -16.80 13.54 -11.55
C GLY A 48 -17.43 12.84 -10.34
N MET A 49 -16.79 11.81 -9.77
CA MET A 49 -17.30 11.17 -8.54
C MET A 49 -17.25 12.15 -7.36
N HIS A 50 -18.29 12.17 -6.52
CA HIS A 50 -18.35 13.08 -5.37
C HIS A 50 -17.43 12.59 -4.23
N MET A 51 -16.87 13.50 -3.44
CA MET A 51 -16.00 13.20 -2.29
C MET A 51 -16.55 12.11 -1.36
N ALA A 52 -17.86 12.14 -1.09
CA ALA A 52 -18.52 11.16 -0.23
C ALA A 52 -18.47 9.73 -0.82
N ASP A 53 -18.60 9.59 -2.12
CA ASP A 53 -18.54 8.30 -2.81
C ASP A 53 -17.11 7.77 -2.89
N VAL A 54 -16.14 8.67 -3.11
CA VAL A 54 -14.71 8.35 -3.04
C VAL A 54 -14.35 7.80 -1.66
N ARG A 55 -14.84 8.45 -0.60
CA ARG A 55 -14.60 8.02 0.78
C ARG A 55 -15.27 6.68 1.11
N ARG A 56 -16.48 6.43 0.58
CA ARG A 56 -17.13 5.11 0.71
C ARG A 56 -16.38 4.01 -0.02
N LEU A 57 -15.80 4.33 -1.18
CA LEU A 57 -15.06 3.37 -2.00
C LEU A 57 -13.71 3.04 -1.35
N LEU A 58 -12.88 4.06 -1.12
CA LEU A 58 -11.48 3.95 -0.73
C LEU A 58 -11.26 3.94 0.78
N GLY A 59 -12.20 4.46 1.57
CA GLY A 59 -12.05 4.70 3.00
C GLY A 59 -11.52 6.10 3.29
N ASP A 60 -10.95 6.27 4.48
CA ASP A 60 -10.37 7.54 4.90
C ASP A 60 -9.00 7.79 4.25
N PRO A 61 -8.71 9.02 3.81
CA PRO A 61 -7.40 9.36 3.26
C PRO A 61 -6.32 9.33 4.35
N VAL A 62 -5.08 9.01 3.95
CA VAL A 62 -3.93 9.04 4.87
C VAL A 62 -3.47 10.48 5.11
N ARG A 63 -3.60 11.33 4.09
CA ARG A 63 -3.35 12.76 4.19
C ARG A 63 -4.37 13.52 3.36
N GLU A 64 -4.84 14.61 3.94
CA GLU A 64 -5.61 15.64 3.26
C GLU A 64 -4.69 16.86 3.11
N ARG A 65 -4.61 17.39 1.89
CA ARG A 65 -3.80 18.56 1.55
C ARG A 65 -4.62 19.49 0.67
N ALA A 66 -4.24 20.76 0.63
CA ALA A 66 -4.68 21.67 -0.41
C ALA A 66 -3.54 21.80 -1.44
N TYR A 67 -3.87 21.64 -2.72
CA TYR A 67 -2.94 21.89 -3.82
C TYR A 67 -3.60 22.90 -4.77
N GLU A 68 -2.96 24.05 -4.99
CA GLU A 68 -3.53 25.15 -5.79
C GLU A 68 -4.95 25.55 -5.32
N ASP A 69 -5.13 25.67 -4.00
CA ASP A 69 -6.41 25.99 -3.32
C ASP A 69 -7.53 24.95 -3.51
N LEU A 70 -7.24 23.83 -4.19
CA LEU A 70 -8.16 22.72 -4.38
C LEU A 70 -7.91 21.59 -3.36
N PRO A 71 -8.97 20.87 -2.92
CA PRO A 71 -8.79 19.74 -2.03
C PRO A 71 -8.06 18.60 -2.74
N GLU A 72 -7.02 18.08 -2.11
CA GLU A 72 -6.23 16.93 -2.56
C GLU A 72 -6.19 15.86 -1.46
N TRP A 73 -6.63 14.65 -1.78
CA TRP A 73 -6.57 13.50 -0.88
C TRP A 73 -5.53 12.51 -1.35
N GLN A 74 -4.67 12.12 -0.41
CA GLN A 74 -3.64 11.11 -0.65
C GLN A 74 -4.02 9.82 0.07
N PHE A 75 -4.15 8.77 -0.72
CA PHE A 75 -4.34 7.40 -0.29
C PHE A 75 -3.04 6.62 -0.54
N GLY A 76 -2.69 5.75 0.39
CA GLY A 76 -1.47 4.95 0.29
C GLY A 76 -1.22 4.21 1.59
N HIS A 77 -0.27 3.31 1.60
CA HIS A 77 0.10 2.59 2.83
C HIS A 77 1.60 2.70 3.01
N ARG A 78 2.08 3.07 4.20
CA ARG A 78 3.52 3.25 4.45
C ARG A 78 4.37 2.03 4.08
N LEU A 79 3.79 0.83 4.16
CA LEU A 79 4.45 -0.43 3.82
C LEU A 79 4.31 -0.85 2.34
N LYS A 80 3.46 -0.17 1.57
CA LYS A 80 3.28 -0.47 0.15
C LYS A 80 3.75 0.72 -0.67
N ASN A 81 4.64 0.47 -1.61
CA ASN A 81 5.16 1.44 -2.57
C ASN A 81 4.07 1.84 -3.58
N PHE A 82 2.91 2.33 -3.13
CA PHE A 82 1.81 2.79 -3.96
C PHE A 82 1.19 4.02 -3.33
N VAL A 83 1.00 5.04 -4.17
CA VAL A 83 0.37 6.29 -3.82
C VAL A 83 -0.73 6.54 -4.83
N LEU A 84 -1.94 6.77 -4.33
CA LEU A 84 -3.06 7.29 -5.09
C LEU A 84 -3.31 8.73 -4.60
N ILE A 85 -3.26 9.67 -5.52
CA ILE A 85 -3.59 11.08 -5.25
C ILE A 85 -4.89 11.37 -5.98
N VAL A 86 -5.86 11.95 -5.29
CA VAL A 86 -7.15 12.34 -5.86
C VAL A 86 -7.32 13.84 -5.62
N ARG A 87 -7.55 14.59 -6.69
CA ARG A 87 -7.81 16.03 -6.65
C ARG A 87 -9.26 16.30 -6.92
N PHE A 88 -9.83 17.23 -6.16
CA PHE A 88 -11.22 17.61 -6.27
C PHE A 88 -11.36 19.03 -6.81
N ASN A 89 -12.48 19.30 -7.47
CA ASN A 89 -12.92 20.66 -7.77
C ASN A 89 -13.51 21.33 -6.52
N GLU A 90 -13.79 22.63 -6.63
CA GLU A 90 -14.47 23.43 -5.59
C GLU A 90 -15.84 22.82 -5.19
N ASP A 91 -16.53 22.19 -6.15
CA ASP A 91 -17.80 21.49 -5.93
C ASP A 91 -17.64 20.12 -5.23
N GLY A 92 -16.42 19.70 -4.87
CA GLY A 92 -16.17 18.42 -4.20
C GLY A 92 -16.23 17.19 -5.11
N HIS A 93 -16.10 17.36 -6.42
CA HIS A 93 -16.05 16.29 -7.40
C HIS A 93 -14.62 15.96 -7.84
N VAL A 94 -14.32 14.69 -8.11
CA VAL A 94 -13.00 14.26 -8.62
C VAL A 94 -12.72 14.90 -9.97
N ARG A 95 -11.69 15.73 -10.03
CA ARG A 95 -11.20 16.37 -11.24
C ARG A 95 -10.12 15.52 -11.90
N GLU A 96 -9.16 15.04 -11.10
CA GLU A 96 -7.98 14.33 -11.55
C GLU A 96 -7.57 13.32 -10.47
N PHE A 97 -6.96 12.21 -10.88
CA PHE A 97 -6.32 11.31 -9.95
C PHE A 97 -5.08 10.65 -10.57
N TYR A 98 -4.09 10.38 -9.74
CA TYR A 98 -2.82 9.80 -10.13
C TYR A 98 -2.55 8.56 -9.31
N HIS A 99 -2.19 7.47 -9.98
CA HIS A 99 -1.83 6.21 -9.32
C HIS A 99 -0.42 5.83 -9.74
N PHE A 100 0.52 5.84 -8.78
CA PHE A 100 1.93 5.55 -9.07
C PHE A 100 2.64 4.87 -7.91
N ARG A 101 3.76 4.20 -8.23
CA ARG A 101 4.68 3.65 -7.24
C ARG A 101 5.80 4.68 -6.98
N PRO A 102 6.21 4.95 -5.73
CA PRO A 102 7.39 5.76 -5.44
C PRO A 102 8.61 5.21 -6.19
N GLY A 103 9.23 6.04 -7.03
CA GLY A 103 10.39 5.66 -7.86
C GLY A 103 10.08 5.37 -9.34
N ASP A 104 8.80 5.35 -9.73
CA ASP A 104 8.37 5.24 -11.13
C ASP A 104 7.64 6.56 -11.48
N PRO A 105 8.07 7.34 -12.50
CA PRO A 105 7.37 8.55 -12.88
C PRO A 105 5.95 8.17 -13.33
N GLY A 106 4.99 8.41 -12.44
CA GLY A 106 3.61 7.98 -12.59
C GLY A 106 3.04 8.33 -13.96
N LYS A 107 2.53 7.34 -14.68
CA LYS A 107 1.74 7.60 -15.89
C LYS A 107 0.34 8.03 -15.45
N PRO A 108 -0.24 9.09 -16.03
CA PRO A 108 -1.64 9.41 -15.81
C PRO A 108 -2.49 8.21 -16.27
N VAL A 109 -3.34 7.71 -15.38
CA VAL A 109 -4.27 6.62 -15.70
C VAL A 109 -5.63 7.26 -15.98
N GLY A 110 -5.84 7.66 -17.23
CA GLY A 110 -7.13 8.18 -17.68
C GLY A 110 -7.03 8.98 -18.98
N ASN A 111 -7.67 8.48 -20.03
CA ASN A 111 -8.41 9.28 -21.01
C ASN A 111 -9.89 9.12 -20.68
#